data_AF-A0A1Q1NFS5-F1
#
_entry.id   AF-A0A1Q1NFS5-F1
#
_cell.length_a   1.000
_cell.length_b   1.000
_cell.length_c   1.000
_cell.angle_alpha   90.00
_cell.angle_beta   90.00
_cell.angle_gamma   90.00
#
_symmetry.space_group_name_H-M   'P 1'
#
loop_
_entity.id
_entity.type
_entity.pdbx_description
1 polymer ?
#
loop_
_entity_poly.entity_id
_entity_poly.type
_entity_poly.pdbx_seq_one_letter_code
_entity_poly.pdbx_strand_id
1 'polypeptide(L)'
;MIQSQTHLNVADNSGARELMCIRIIGTSNRRYAHIGDVIIAVIKEAVPNSPLERSEVIRAVIVRTSKELKRDNGMIIRYDDNAAVV
;
A
#
# COMPACT_ATOMS: atom_id res chain seq x y z
N MET A 1 -7.23 -3.23 -5.30
CA MET A 1 -7.22 -4.55 -4.66
C MET A 1 -5.77 -4.95 -4.59
N ILE A 2 -5.27 -5.17 -3.37
CA ILE A 2 -3.86 -5.39 -3.09
C ILE A 2 -3.70 -6.78 -2.50
N GLN A 3 -2.70 -7.53 -2.95
CA GLN A 3 -2.34 -8.86 -2.43
C GLN A 3 -0.84 -8.92 -2.15
N SER A 4 -0.36 -10.01 -1.56
CA SER A 4 1.08 -10.27 -1.47
C SER A 4 1.74 -10.15 -2.86
N GLN A 5 2.96 -9.63 -2.89
CA GLN A 5 3.74 -9.30 -4.09
C GLN A 5 3.18 -8.16 -4.96
N THR A 6 2.13 -7.46 -4.53
CA THR A 6 1.68 -6.23 -5.20
C THR A 6 2.65 -5.09 -4.89
N HIS A 7 3.07 -4.37 -5.92
CA HIS A 7 3.85 -3.14 -5.79
C HIS A 7 2.92 -1.93 -5.62
N LEU A 8 3.31 -1.00 -4.75
CA LEU A 8 2.57 0.23 -4.46
C LEU A 8 3.54 1.42 -4.45
N ASN A 9 3.08 2.54 -4.98
CA ASN A 9 3.75 3.83 -4.83
C ASN A 9 3.61 4.32 -3.38
N VAL A 10 4.59 5.07 -2.91
CA VAL A 10 4.49 5.78 -1.62
C VAL A 10 3.90 7.16 -1.84
N ALA A 11 2.92 7.53 -1.02
CA ALA A 11 2.16 8.79 -1.13
C ALA A 11 2.36 9.68 0.11
N ASP A 12 3.59 9.79 0.59
CA ASP A 12 4.00 10.64 1.73
C ASP A 12 5.41 11.20 1.53
N ASN A 13 5.96 11.82 2.58
CA ASN A 13 7.30 12.39 2.64
C ASN A 13 8.29 11.58 3.49
N SER A 14 8.05 10.28 3.71
CA SER A 14 8.89 9.40 4.54
C SER A 14 10.27 9.12 3.91
N GLY A 15 10.39 9.27 2.59
CA GLY A 15 11.59 8.95 1.82
C GLY A 15 11.54 7.59 1.12
N ALA A 16 10.56 6.73 1.42
CA ALA A 16 10.27 5.58 0.58
C ALA A 16 9.60 6.01 -0.73
N ARG A 17 9.85 5.30 -1.82
CA ARG A 17 9.26 5.56 -3.15
C ARG A 17 8.38 4.42 -3.63
N GLU A 18 8.84 3.20 -3.42
CA GLU A 18 8.14 1.99 -3.84
C GLU A 18 8.12 0.95 -2.71
N LEU A 19 6.95 0.34 -2.52
CA LEU A 19 6.72 -0.73 -1.55
C LEU A 19 6.26 -1.99 -2.27
N MET A 20 6.61 -3.16 -1.73
CA MET A 20 6.01 -4.43 -2.11
C MET A 20 5.28 -5.03 -0.91
N CYS A 21 3.97 -5.22 -1.03
CA CYS A 21 3.17 -5.89 -0.01
C CYS A 21 3.67 -7.33 0.20
N ILE A 22 3.97 -7.72 1.43
CA ILE A 22 4.32 -9.11 1.76
C ILE A 22 3.22 -9.82 2.55
N ARG A 23 2.46 -9.07 3.37
CA ARG A 23 1.39 -9.62 4.19
C ARG A 23 0.29 -8.61 4.44
N ILE A 24 -0.96 -9.06 4.42
CA ILE A 24 -2.12 -8.27 4.82
C ILE A 24 -2.36 -8.48 6.32
N ILE A 25 -2.56 -7.40 7.08
CA ILE A 25 -2.88 -7.46 8.51
C ILE A 25 -4.40 -7.53 8.69
N GLY A 26 -4.88 -8.37 9.62
CA GLY A 26 -6.29 -8.47 9.97
C GLY A 26 -6.77 -9.93 10.09
N THR A 27 -8.03 -10.16 9.73
CA THR A 27 -8.72 -11.46 9.80
C THR A 27 -7.93 -12.58 9.12
N SER A 28 -7.96 -13.77 9.72
CA SER A 28 -7.36 -14.98 9.16
C SER A 28 -7.86 -15.24 7.73
N ASN A 29 -6.93 -15.63 6.84
CA ASN A 29 -7.18 -15.96 5.43
C ASN A 29 -7.68 -14.84 4.51
N ARG A 30 -7.44 -13.56 4.86
CA ARG A 30 -7.75 -12.46 3.93
C ARG A 30 -6.79 -12.45 2.74
N ARG A 31 -7.32 -12.75 1.54
CA ARG A 31 -6.56 -12.76 0.27
C ARG A 31 -6.26 -11.37 -0.28
N TYR A 32 -7.12 -10.40 0.00
CA TYR A 32 -7.06 -9.07 -0.61
C TYR A 32 -7.32 -7.94 0.38
N ALA A 33 -6.51 -6.89 0.25
CA ALA A 33 -6.63 -5.62 0.94
C ALA A 33 -7.17 -4.51 0.02
N HIS A 34 -7.81 -3.52 0.63
CA HIS A 34 -8.50 -2.40 0.03
C HIS A 34 -8.03 -1.09 0.70
N ILE A 35 -8.53 0.04 0.22
CA ILE A 35 -8.27 1.36 0.79
C ILE A 35 -8.63 1.35 2.29
N GLY A 36 -7.72 1.84 3.13
CA GLY A 36 -7.83 1.88 4.59
C GLY A 36 -7.22 0.68 5.33
N ASP A 37 -6.92 -0.42 4.63
CA ASP A 37 -6.30 -1.58 5.26
C ASP A 37 -4.80 -1.35 5.52
N VAL A 38 -4.31 -1.91 6.63
CA VAL A 38 -2.88 -1.95 6.95
C VAL A 38 -2.25 -3.21 6.36
N ILE A 39 -1.12 -3.04 5.69
CA ILE A 39 -0.27 -4.11 5.17
C ILE A 39 1.11 -4.07 5.83
N ILE A 40 1.79 -5.20 5.82
CA ILE A 40 3.24 -5.28 5.98
C ILE A 40 3.84 -5.26 4.58
N ALA A 41 4.78 -4.36 4.35
CA ALA A 41 5.45 -4.18 3.07
C ALA A 41 6.97 -4.12 3.23
N VAL A 42 7.68 -4.40 2.15
CA VAL A 42 9.14 -4.22 2.06
C VAL A 42 9.41 -3.02 1.16
N ILE A 43 10.31 -2.13 1.59
CA ILE A 43 10.76 -0.98 0.80
C ILE A 43 11.60 -1.49 -0.38
N LYS A 44 11.19 -1.17 -1.61
CA LYS A 44 11.90 -1.55 -2.85
C LYS A 44 12.79 -0.45 -3.38
N GLU A 45 12.36 0.80 -3.21
CA GLU A 45 13.11 2.00 -3.53
C GLU A 45 12.95 3.03 -2.41
N ALA A 46 14.06 3.65 -2.00
CA ALA A 46 14.11 4.75 -1.04
C ALA A 46 15.04 5.85 -1.58
N VAL A 47 14.79 7.08 -1.18
CA VAL A 47 15.64 8.23 -1.51
C VAL A 47 16.98 8.11 -0.75
N PRO A 48 18.12 8.46 -1.37
CA PRO A 48 19.39 8.53 -0.66
C PRO A 48 19.33 9.44 0.56
N ASN A 49 20.06 9.09 1.63
CA ASN A 49 20.10 9.84 2.89
C ASN A 49 18.74 9.98 3.62
N SER A 50 17.74 9.18 3.25
CA SER A 50 16.51 9.07 4.05
C SER A 50 16.74 8.18 5.28
N PRO A 51 15.96 8.33 6.36
CA PRO A 51 16.05 7.44 7.52
C PRO A 51 15.57 6.01 7.22
N LEU A 52 14.89 5.79 6.09
CA LEU A 52 14.39 4.50 5.66
C LEU A 52 15.38 3.84 4.68
N GLU A 53 15.54 2.52 4.81
CA GLU A 53 16.46 1.75 3.99
C GLU A 53 15.75 0.81 3.02
N ARG A 54 16.39 0.54 1.87
CA ARG A 54 15.91 -0.48 0.94
C ARG A 54 15.92 -1.85 1.64
N SER A 55 14.87 -2.64 1.43
CA SER A 55 14.62 -3.95 2.05
C SER A 55 14.15 -3.91 3.50
N GLU A 56 13.98 -2.73 4.09
CA GLU A 56 13.35 -2.58 5.40
C GLU A 56 11.88 -3.04 5.33
N VAL A 57 11.40 -3.69 6.40
CA VAL A 57 10.03 -4.16 6.53
C VAL A 57 9.24 -3.14 7.35
N ILE A 58 8.17 -2.61 6.77
CA ILE A 58 7.37 -1.55 7.38
C ILE A 58 5.87 -1.84 7.32
N ARG A 59 5.10 -1.17 8.18
CA ARG A 59 3.64 -1.13 8.08
C ARG A 59 3.26 0.03 7.16
N ALA A 60 2.24 -0.15 6.33
CA ALA A 60 1.72 0.91 5.50
C ALA A 60 0.19 0.82 5.38
N VAL A 61 -0.47 1.96 5.23
CA VAL A 61 -1.92 2.07 5.01
C VAL A 61 -2.19 2.32 3.54
N ILE A 62 -3.05 1.51 2.92
CA ILE A 62 -3.43 1.71 1.51
C ILE A 62 -4.35 2.92 1.40
N VAL A 63 -3.99 3.89 0.56
CA VAL A 63 -4.79 5.13 0.35
C VAL A 63 -5.41 5.22 -1.04
N ARG A 64 -4.79 4.60 -2.05
CA ARG A 64 -5.31 4.55 -3.42
C ARG A 64 -5.24 3.13 -3.97
N THR A 65 -6.24 2.76 -4.77
CA THR A 65 -6.21 1.52 -5.54
C THR A 65 -6.77 1.69 -6.94
N SER A 66 -6.17 0.99 -7.90
CA SER A 66 -6.68 0.90 -9.28
C SER A 66 -7.94 0.05 -9.42
N LYS A 67 -8.25 -0.77 -8.41
CA LYS A 67 -9.57 -1.41 -8.29
C LYS A 67 -10.57 -0.39 -7.77
N GLU A 68 -11.73 -0.39 -8.40
CA GLU A 68 -12.90 0.39 -8.00
C GLU A 68 -13.31 0.14 -6.54
N LEU A 69 -13.53 1.22 -5.81
CA LEU A 69 -14.18 1.27 -4.51
C LEU A 69 -15.61 1.78 -4.69
N LYS A 70 -16.60 0.97 -4.33
CA LYS A 70 -18.00 1.37 -4.30
C LYS A 70 -18.35 1.92 -2.91
N ARG A 71 -18.89 3.13 -2.86
CA ARG A 71 -19.40 3.77 -1.65
C ARG A 71 -20.87 3.45 -1.45
N ASP A 72 -21.35 3.58 -0.21
CA ASP A 72 -22.73 3.28 0.17
C ASP A 72 -23.77 4.15 -0.57
N ASN A 73 -23.38 5.37 -0.94
CA ASN A 73 -24.20 6.28 -1.73
C ASN A 73 -24.25 5.94 -3.25
N GLY A 74 -23.64 4.82 -3.66
CA GLY A 74 -23.62 4.37 -5.05
C GLY A 74 -22.47 4.93 -5.90
N MET A 75 -21.69 5.89 -5.40
CA MET A 75 -20.52 6.40 -6.11
C MET A 75 -19.43 5.34 -6.23
N ILE A 76 -18.73 5.32 -7.37
CA ILE A 76 -17.57 4.46 -7.62
C ILE A 76 -16.33 5.34 -7.78
N ILE A 77 -15.29 5.04 -7.01
CA ILE A 77 -14.00 5.74 -7.08
C ILE A 77 -12.95 4.76 -7.59
N ARG A 78 -12.16 5.21 -8.57
CA ARG A 78 -11.02 4.48 -9.11
C ARG A 78 -9.85 5.44 -9.27
N TYR A 79 -8.67 5.00 -8.86
CA TYR A 79 -7.42 5.74 -9.06
C TYR A 79 -6.61 5.13 -10.21
N ASP A 80 -5.68 5.90 -10.74
CA ASP A 80 -4.80 5.44 -11.82
C ASP A 80 -3.72 4.47 -11.31
N ASP A 81 -3.33 4.61 -10.03
CA ASP A 81 -2.29 3.82 -9.38
C ASP A 81 -2.74 3.16 -8.06
N ASN A 82 -1.88 2.27 -7.56
CA ASN A 82 -1.97 1.76 -6.20
C ASN A 82 -0.95 2.50 -5.35
N ALA A 83 -1.38 3.04 -4.21
CA ALA A 83 -0.48 3.77 -3.33
C ALA A 83 -0.79 3.56 -1.85
N ALA A 84 0.25 3.68 -1.03
CA ALA A 84 0.17 3.58 0.41
C ALA A 84 0.97 4.69 1.10
N VAL A 85 0.65 4.91 2.37
CA VAL A 85 1.37 5.81 3.29
C VAL A 85 2.05 4.94 4.34
N VAL A 86 3.32 5.23 4.61
CA VAL A 86 4.21 4.60 5.58
C VAL A 86 3.94 5.15 6.98
#